data_AF-A0A1Y0C6A3-F1
#
_entry.id   AF-A0A1Y0C6A3-F1
#
_cell.length_a   1.000
_cell.length_b   1.000
_cell.length_c   1.000
_cell.angle_alpha   90.00
_cell.angle_beta   90.00
_cell.angle_gamma   90.00
#
_symmetry.space_group_name_H-M   'P 1'
#
loop_
_entity.id
_entity.type
_entity.pdbx_description
1 polymer ?
#
loop_
_entity_poly.entity_id
_entity_poly.type
_entity_poly.pdbx_seq_one_letter_code
_entity_poly.pdbx_strand_id
1 'polypeptide(L)'
;MASTDIVGYTFQAENLCPSCMRGKVITWGRFDPESTASTESLLADLAKVVGVDHMNERTYDSGDFPKVVFDSQVEDSEDRCDGCHEPLIG
;
A
#
# COMPACT_ATOMS: atom_id res chain seq x y z
N MET A 1 -9.65 11.97 17.22
CA MET A 1 -8.47 11.09 17.38
C MET A 1 -8.12 10.68 15.97
N ALA A 2 -6.92 11.01 15.46
CA ALA A 2 -6.51 10.57 14.14
C ALA A 2 -6.23 9.06 14.24
N SER A 3 -7.01 8.23 13.57
CA SER A 3 -6.77 6.79 13.55
C SER A 3 -5.54 6.55 12.67
N THR A 4 -4.57 5.81 13.20
CA THR A 4 -3.36 5.39 12.48
C THR A 4 -3.58 4.07 11.75
N ASP A 5 -4.83 3.73 11.46
CA ASP A 5 -5.18 2.51 10.75
C ASP A 5 -4.87 2.67 9.27
N ILE A 6 -4.33 1.62 8.65
CA ILE A 6 -3.91 1.65 7.25
C ILE A 6 -5.11 1.25 6.40
N VAL A 7 -5.71 2.24 5.76
CA VAL A 7 -6.89 2.06 4.91
C VAL A 7 -6.54 1.83 3.44
N GLY A 8 -5.31 2.18 3.04
CA GLY A 8 -4.87 1.99 1.65
C GLY A 8 -3.41 2.32 1.39
N TYR A 9 -3.06 2.31 0.11
CA TYR A 9 -1.73 2.60 -0.40
C TYR A 9 -1.81 3.39 -1.70
N THR A 10 -1.00 4.43 -1.85
CA THR A 10 -0.83 5.13 -3.12
C THR A 10 0.40 4.60 -3.85
N PHE A 11 0.21 4.08 -5.05
CA PHE A 11 1.28 3.52 -5.89
C PHE A 11 1.01 3.80 -7.37
N GLN A 12 1.99 4.34 -8.09
CA GLN A 12 1.89 4.63 -9.53
C GLN A 12 0.64 5.45 -9.94
N ALA A 13 0.30 6.45 -9.12
CA ALA A 13 -0.90 7.29 -9.26
C ALA A 13 -2.25 6.57 -9.04
N GLU A 14 -2.23 5.33 -8.56
CA GLU A 14 -3.41 4.58 -8.13
C GLU A 14 -3.52 4.58 -6.60
N ASN A 15 -4.74 4.68 -6.06
CA ASN A 15 -5.02 4.40 -4.66
C ASN A 15 -5.58 2.99 -4.52
N LEU A 16 -4.95 2.14 -3.73
CA LEU A 16 -5.24 0.71 -3.65
C LEU A 16 -5.56 0.29 -2.22
N CYS A 17 -6.59 -0.54 -2.05
CA CYS A 17 -6.85 -1.18 -0.77
C CYS A 17 -5.75 -2.20 -0.44
N PRO A 18 -5.62 -2.62 0.83
CA PRO A 18 -4.59 -3.58 1.24
C PRO A 18 -4.59 -4.88 0.43
N SER A 19 -5.76 -5.35 0.00
CA SER A 19 -5.92 -6.56 -0.82
C SER A 19 -5.42 -6.37 -2.26
N CYS A 20 -5.75 -5.24 -2.89
CA CYS A 20 -5.26 -4.93 -4.24
C CYS A 20 -3.76 -4.66 -4.23
N MET A 21 -3.28 -3.92 -3.22
CA MET A 21 -1.85 -3.66 -3.05
C MET A 21 -1.08 -4.97 -2.84
N ARG A 22 -1.60 -5.90 -2.04
CA ARG A 22 -1.02 -7.25 -1.88
C ARG A 22 -0.81 -7.94 -3.23
N GLY A 23 -1.84 -7.97 -4.07
CA GLY A 23 -1.74 -8.60 -5.39
C GLY A 23 -0.65 -7.97 -6.27
N LYS A 24 -0.53 -6.63 -6.24
CA LYS A 24 0.55 -5.92 -6.95
C LYS A 24 1.92 -6.25 -6.38
N VAL A 25 2.08 -6.24 -5.07
CA VAL A 25 3.36 -6.54 -4.40
C VAL A 25 3.81 -7.98 -4.67
N ILE A 26 2.89 -8.95 -4.60
CA ILE A 26 3.18 -10.36 -4.94
C ILE A 26 3.72 -10.46 -6.36
N THR A 27 3.05 -9.80 -7.31
CA THR A 27 3.45 -9.82 -8.72
C THR A 27 4.78 -9.10 -8.95
N TRP A 28 4.95 -7.92 -8.35
CA TRP A 28 6.13 -7.07 -8.54
C TRP A 28 7.38 -7.67 -7.87
N GLY A 29 7.26 -8.10 -6.61
CA GLY A 29 8.33 -8.74 -5.85
C GLY A 29 8.56 -10.21 -6.19
N ARG A 30 7.74 -10.80 -7.07
CA ARG A 30 7.75 -12.24 -7.40
C ARG A 30 7.65 -13.12 -6.16
N PHE A 31 6.83 -12.70 -5.19
CA PHE A 31 6.55 -13.49 -4.00
C PHE A 31 5.65 -14.68 -4.35
N ASP A 32 5.60 -15.63 -3.43
CA ASP A 32 4.68 -16.76 -3.54
C ASP A 32 3.22 -16.26 -3.54
N PRO A 33 2.40 -16.65 -4.54
CA PRO A 33 1.01 -16.21 -4.63
C PRO A 33 0.11 -16.79 -3.52
N GLU A 34 0.52 -17.90 -2.89
CA GLU A 34 -0.16 -18.49 -1.74
C GLU A 34 0.39 -17.97 -0.40
N SER A 35 1.29 -16.98 -0.44
CA SER A 35 1.80 -16.34 0.77
C SER A 35 0.66 -15.83 1.62
N THR A 36 0.74 -16.04 2.93
CA THR A 36 -0.19 -15.52 3.94
C THR A 36 0.36 -14.29 4.67
N ALA A 37 1.59 -13.85 4.35
CA ALA A 37 2.26 -12.72 4.98
C ALA A 37 1.53 -11.41 4.66
N SER A 38 1.27 -10.54 5.62
CA SER A 38 0.52 -9.27 5.44
C SER A 38 1.10 -8.36 4.34
N THR A 39 0.29 -7.45 3.79
CA THR A 39 0.74 -6.47 2.79
C THR A 39 1.95 -5.69 3.27
N GLU A 40 1.93 -5.21 4.52
CA GLU A 40 3.07 -4.53 5.15
C GLU A 40 4.33 -5.40 5.21
N SER A 41 4.20 -6.68 5.54
CA SER A 41 5.35 -7.60 5.60
C SER A 41 5.97 -7.82 4.22
N LEU A 42 5.15 -7.96 3.19
CA LEU A 42 5.61 -8.10 1.80
C LEU A 42 6.27 -6.81 1.30
N LEU A 43 5.72 -5.65 1.69
CA LEU A 43 6.34 -4.34 1.39
C LEU A 43 7.68 -4.17 2.09
N ALA A 44 7.79 -4.54 3.36
CA ALA A 44 9.04 -4.49 4.10
C ALA A 44 10.11 -5.39 3.47
N ASP A 45 9.73 -6.55 2.94
CA ASP A 45 10.65 -7.42 2.22
C ASP A 45 11.06 -6.84 0.87
N LEU A 46 10.08 -6.35 0.10
CA LEU A 46 10.33 -5.71 -1.19
C LEU A 46 11.21 -4.47 -1.08
N ALA A 47 11.01 -3.65 -0.04
CA ALA A 47 11.82 -2.47 0.25
C ALA A 47 13.31 -2.83 0.40
N LYS A 48 13.62 -3.97 1.05
CA LYS A 48 15.00 -4.47 1.17
C LYS A 48 15.57 -4.88 -0.19
N VAL A 49 14.74 -5.47 -1.06
CA VAL A 49 15.14 -5.88 -2.41
C VAL A 49 15.43 -4.68 -3.31
N VAL A 50 14.57 -3.65 -3.26
CA VAL A 50 14.73 -2.44 -4.09
C VAL A 50 15.70 -1.42 -3.48
N GLY A 51 16.11 -1.60 -2.23
CA GLY A 51 17.03 -0.70 -1.53
C GLY A 51 16.37 0.63 -1.09
N VAL A 52 15.06 0.61 -0.86
CA VAL A 52 14.28 1.77 -0.41
C VAL A 52 14.07 1.72 1.09
N ASP A 53 14.24 2.87 1.76
CA ASP A 53 13.89 3.02 3.17
C ASP A 53 12.38 3.30 3.29
N HIS A 54 11.55 2.25 3.24
CA HIS A 54 10.08 2.38 3.24
C HIS A 54 9.53 3.12 4.48
N MET A 55 10.29 3.16 5.57
CA MET A 55 9.97 3.89 6.80
C MET A 55 10.17 5.42 6.66
N ASN A 56 10.84 5.87 5.60
CA ASN A 56 11.10 7.28 5.32
C ASN A 56 10.61 7.65 3.92
N GLU A 57 9.33 8.00 3.84
CA GLU A 57 8.63 8.44 2.61
C GLU A 57 9.26 9.63 1.87
N ARG A 58 10.21 10.34 2.49
CA ARG A 58 10.97 11.44 1.86
C ARG A 58 12.13 10.94 1.00
N THR A 59 12.42 9.64 1.05
CA THR A 59 13.52 9.02 0.31
C THR A 59 13.07 8.37 -1.01
N TYR A 60 11.76 8.27 -1.24
CA TYR A 60 11.17 7.68 -2.44
C TYR A 60 9.88 8.37 -2.87
N ASP A 61 9.53 8.19 -4.14
CA ASP A 61 8.27 8.66 -4.71
C ASP A 61 7.25 7.52 -4.76
N SER A 62 5.94 7.84 -4.73
CA SER A 62 4.89 6.82 -4.83
C SER A 62 4.85 6.14 -6.21
N GLY A 63 5.52 6.70 -7.22
CA GLY A 63 5.79 6.01 -8.48
C GLY A 63 6.83 4.89 -8.39
N ASP A 64 7.73 4.93 -7.41
CA ASP A 64 8.83 3.98 -7.24
C ASP A 64 8.52 2.94 -6.15
N PHE A 65 7.91 3.35 -5.05
CA PHE A 65 7.50 2.48 -3.96
C PHE A 65 6.21 2.98 -3.31
N PRO A 66 5.26 2.09 -2.94
CA PRO A 66 3.95 2.48 -2.41
C PRO A 66 4.06 3.28 -1.10
N LYS A 67 3.25 4.33 -0.99
CA LYS A 67 3.08 5.13 0.22
C LYS A 67 1.82 4.71 0.96
N VAL A 68 1.87 4.68 2.28
CA VAL A 68 0.74 4.30 3.14
C VAL A 68 -0.27 5.44 3.16
N VAL A 69 -1.56 5.09 3.07
CA VAL A 69 -2.69 5.99 3.31
C VAL A 69 -3.35 5.57 4.62
N PHE A 70 -3.34 6.49 5.59
CA PHE A 70 -3.99 6.31 6.89
C PHE A 70 -5.44 6.78 6.84
N ASP A 71 -6.30 6.21 7.69
CA ASP A 71 -7.70 6.65 7.88
C ASP A 71 -7.82 8.17 8.04
N SER A 72 -6.94 8.78 8.84
CA SER A 72 -6.91 10.23 9.03
C SER A 72 -6.60 11.08 7.79
N GLN A 73 -6.15 10.47 6.70
CA GLN A 73 -5.88 11.12 5.41
C GLN A 73 -7.03 10.96 4.41
N VAL A 74 -8.03 10.15 4.76
CA VAL A 74 -9.24 9.94 3.97
C VAL A 74 -10.35 10.79 4.59
N GLU A 75 -10.72 11.88 3.91
CA GLU A 75 -11.73 12.80 4.44
C GLU A 75 -13.18 12.38 4.10
N ASP A 76 -13.39 11.45 3.16
CA ASP A 76 -14.74 11.06 2.75
C ASP A 76 -14.83 9.62 2.19
N SER A 77 -16.05 9.11 2.06
CA SER A 77 -16.37 7.78 1.50
C SER A 77 -16.13 7.66 -0.02
N GLU A 78 -15.62 8.74 -0.63
CA GLU A 78 -15.35 8.88 -2.05
C GLU A 78 -13.97 8.33 -2.43
N ASP A 79 -13.05 8.18 -1.46
CA ASP A 79 -11.77 7.52 -1.69
C ASP A 79 -11.98 6.01 -1.89
N ARG A 80 -11.86 5.59 -3.15
CA ARG A 80 -12.08 4.21 -3.59
C ARG A 80 -10.80 3.60 -4.10
N CYS A 81 -10.68 2.29 -3.89
CA CYS A 81 -9.63 1.51 -4.49
C CYS A 81 -9.77 1.49 -6.01
N ASP A 82 -8.74 1.87 -6.75
CA ASP A 82 -8.74 1.86 -8.23
C ASP A 82 -8.83 0.42 -8.79
N GLY A 83 -8.33 -0.57 -8.04
CA GLY A 83 -8.40 -1.98 -8.43
C GLY A 83 -9.78 -2.66 -8.27
N CYS A 84 -10.45 -2.49 -7.12
CA CYS A 84 -11.71 -3.17 -6.81
C CYS A 84 -12.92 -2.26 -6.59
N HIS A 85 -12.73 -0.94 -6.62
CA HIS A 85 -13.74 0.11 -6.38
C HIS A 85 -14.40 0.09 -4.98
N GLU A 86 -13.86 -0.71 -4.06
CA GLU A 86 -14.26 -0.71 -2.65
C GLU A 86 -13.78 0.58 -1.95
N PRO A 87 -14.54 1.11 -0.97
CA PRO A 87 -14.14 2.29 -0.22
C PRO A 87 -12.90 2.02 0.64
N LEU A 88 -11.99 3.00 0.70
CA LEU A 88 -10.78 2.99 1.52
C LEU A 88 -11.10 3.50 2.94
N ILE A 89 -11.97 2.80 3.64
CA ILE A 89 -12.43 3.14 5.00
C ILE A 89 -11.96 2.08 6.01
N GLY A 90 -11.63 2.53 7.23
CA GLY A 90 -11.28 1.69 8.38
C GLY A 90 -12.49 1.24 9.19
#